data_AF-A0A2E6HGR4-F1
#
_entry.id   AF-A0A2E6HGR4-F1
#
_cell.length_a   1.000
_cell.length_b   1.000
_cell.length_c   1.000
_cell.angle_alpha   90.00
_cell.angle_beta   90.00
_cell.angle_gamma   90.00
#
_symmetry.space_group_name_H-M   'P 1'
#
loop_
_entity.id
_entity.type
_entity.pdbx_description
1 polymer ?
#
loop_
_entity_poly.entity_id
_entity_poly.type
_entity_poly.pdbx_seq_one_letter_code
_entity_poly.pdbx_strand_id
1 'polypeptide(L)' 'MVNSEKVKERIERWLGKADVHPMSKREADLLLLLDKNEGAWELYGQFYEDWTLEEIEELLEAVRIAE' A
#
# COMPACT_ATOMS: atom_id res chain seq x y z
N MET A 1 1.47 -0.84 -18.55
CA MET A 1 2.44 0.08 -17.90
C MET A 1 1.67 1.28 -17.40
N VAL A 2 0.94 1.13 -16.31
CA VAL A 2 0.22 2.21 -15.65
C VAL A 2 0.70 2.16 -14.20
N ASN A 3 1.22 3.28 -13.68
CA ASN A 3 1.41 3.59 -12.25
C ASN A 3 2.70 3.28 -11.46
N SER A 4 3.85 3.12 -12.12
CA SER A 4 5.15 3.12 -11.41
C SER A 4 5.43 4.39 -10.58
N GLU A 5 5.01 5.57 -11.03
CA GLU A 5 5.33 6.84 -10.33
C GLU A 5 4.52 7.01 -9.04
N LYS A 6 3.21 6.73 -9.10
CA LYS A 6 2.30 6.76 -7.94
C LYS A 6 2.72 5.77 -6.84
N VAL A 7 3.12 4.56 -7.23
CA VAL A 7 3.65 3.53 -6.30
C VAL A 7 4.98 4.00 -5.69
N LYS A 8 5.91 4.53 -6.50
CA LYS A 8 7.20 5.05 -6.02
C LYS A 8 7.02 6.17 -5.00
N GLU A 9 6.22 7.18 -5.31
CA GLU A 9 5.93 8.29 -4.40
C GLU A 9 5.34 7.79 -3.07
N ARG A 10 4.48 6.75 -3.11
CA ARG A 10 3.90 6.16 -1.90
C ARG A 10 4.97 5.48 -1.05
N ILE A 11 5.84 4.66 -1.65
CA ILE A 11 6.95 3.98 -0.96
C ILE A 11 7.93 4.99 -0.38
N GLU A 12 8.35 5.99 -1.16
CA GLU A 12 9.25 7.05 -0.70
C GLU A 12 8.67 7.81 0.49
N ARG A 13 7.37 8.12 0.47
CA ARG A 13 6.68 8.75 1.59
C ARG A 13 6.68 7.90 2.85
N TRP A 14 6.54 6.57 2.72
CA TRP A 14 6.58 5.67 3.87
C TRP A 14 8.01 5.51 4.42
N LEU A 15 9.01 5.38 3.55
CA LEU A 15 10.43 5.32 3.94
C LEU A 15 10.92 6.62 4.60
N GLY A 16 10.46 7.77 4.12
CA GLY A 16 10.80 9.08 4.69
C GLY A 16 10.19 9.34 6.08
N LYS A 17 9.29 8.47 6.56
CA LYS A 17 8.61 8.61 7.85
C LYS A 17 8.96 7.45 8.79
N ALA A 18 10.22 7.45 9.25
CA ALA A 18 10.79 6.40 10.10
C ALA A 18 9.98 6.03 11.35
N ASP A 19 9.19 6.96 11.91
CA ASP A 19 8.43 6.73 13.16
C ASP A 19 6.99 6.22 12.96
N VAL A 20 6.47 6.14 11.72
CA VAL A 20 5.02 6.16 11.53
C VAL A 20 4.39 4.80 11.26
N HIS A 21 5.09 3.79 10.74
CA HIS A 21 4.76 2.33 10.78
C HIS A 21 5.85 1.52 10.02
N PRO A 22 6.23 0.31 10.47
CA PRO A 22 7.16 -0.54 9.73
C PRO A 22 6.55 -1.05 8.41
N MET A 23 7.39 -1.39 7.43
CA MET A 23 6.95 -1.93 6.13
C MET A 23 6.16 -3.24 6.27
N SER A 24 6.54 -4.11 7.21
CA SER A 24 5.78 -5.33 7.53
C SER A 24 4.33 -5.08 7.92
N LYS A 25 4.03 -3.95 8.59
CA LYS A 25 2.64 -3.56 8.85
C LYS A 25 1.93 -3.09 7.58
N ARG A 26 2.62 -2.34 6.71
CA ARG A 26 2.06 -1.91 5.41
C ARG A 26 1.73 -3.11 4.53
N GLU A 27 2.60 -4.11 4.50
CA GLU A 27 2.35 -5.36 3.78
C GLU A 27 1.08 -6.04 4.28
N ALA A 28 0.93 -6.22 5.60
CA ALA A 28 -0.24 -6.85 6.19
C ALA A 28 -1.55 -6.08 5.87
N ASP A 29 -1.53 -4.75 5.95
CA ASP A 29 -2.70 -3.92 5.63
C ASP A 29 -3.09 -4.05 4.14
N LEU A 30 -2.11 -4.08 3.23
CA LEU A 30 -2.34 -4.23 1.79
C LEU A 30 -2.91 -5.59 1.43
N LEU A 31 -2.43 -6.67 2.07
CA LEU A 31 -2.96 -8.02 1.88
C LEU A 31 -4.46 -8.09 2.26
N LEU A 32 -4.86 -7.43 3.35
CA LEU A 32 -6.27 -7.38 3.76
C LEU A 32 -7.14 -6.61 2.75
N LEU A 33 -6.62 -5.52 2.18
CA LEU A 33 -7.34 -4.76 1.14
C LEU A 33 -7.53 -5.59 -0.13
N LEU A 34 -6.51 -6.35 -0.55
CA LEU A 34 -6.56 -7.24 -1.71
C LEU A 34 -7.52 -8.42 -1.49
N ASP A 35 -7.62 -8.92 -0.25
CA ASP A 35 -8.62 -9.93 0.15
C ASP A 35 -10.06 -9.35 0.24
N LYS A 36 -10.24 -8.06 -0.08
CA LYS A 36 -11.52 -7.34 0.02
C LYS A 36 -12.13 -7.40 1.42
N ASN A 37 -11.29 -7.44 2.44
CA ASN A 37 -11.73 -7.44 3.83
C ASN A 37 -12.49 -6.13 4.13
N GLU A 38 -13.79 -6.23 4.43
CA GLU A 38 -14.66 -5.06 4.62
C GLU A 38 -14.14 -4.14 5.75
N GLY A 39 -13.69 -4.70 6.87
CA GLY A 39 -13.15 -3.93 7.99
C GLY A 39 -11.86 -3.18 7.64
N ALA A 40 -10.98 -3.79 6.83
CA ALA A 40 -9.79 -3.10 6.33
C ALA A 40 -10.15 -1.96 5.36
N TRP A 41 -11.16 -2.16 4.51
CA TRP A 41 -11.68 -1.11 3.63
C TRP A 41 -12.34 0.03 4.40
N GLU A 42 -13.07 -0.23 5.49
CA GLU A 42 -13.62 0.81 6.37
C GLU A 42 -12.52 1.67 7.02
N LEU A 43 -11.42 1.04 7.46
CA LEU A 43 -10.35 1.73 8.18
C LEU A 43 -9.36 2.44 7.24
N TYR A 44 -9.00 1.80 6.13
CA TYR A 44 -7.88 2.19 5.29
C TYR A 44 -8.28 2.52 3.84
N GLY A 45 -9.49 2.16 3.42
CA GLY A 45 -9.95 2.32 2.04
C GLY A 45 -9.86 3.75 1.53
N GLN A 46 -10.10 4.74 2.39
CA GLN A 46 -9.97 6.17 2.07
C GLN A 46 -8.57 6.55 1.52
N PHE A 47 -7.51 5.82 1.85
CA PHE A 47 -6.16 6.10 1.34
C PHE A 47 -5.92 5.56 -0.08
N TYR A 48 -6.87 4.76 -0.59
CA TYR A 48 -6.81 4.01 -1.83
C TYR A 48 -8.06 4.20 -2.72
N GLU A 49 -8.89 5.22 -2.47
CA GLU A 49 -10.14 5.45 -3.23
C GLU A 49 -9.91 5.56 -4.74
N ASP A 50 -8.83 6.23 -5.17
CA ASP A 50 -8.44 6.37 -6.57
C ASP A 50 -7.44 5.30 -7.04
N TRP A 51 -7.32 4.19 -6.31
CA TRP A 51 -6.42 3.09 -6.66
C TRP A 51 -7.20 1.90 -7.18
N THR A 52 -6.69 1.29 -8.26
CA THR A 52 -7.18 -0.01 -8.69
C THR A 52 -6.60 -1.11 -7.80
N LEU A 53 -7.23 -2.29 -7.76
CA LEU A 53 -6.65 -3.45 -7.06
C LEU A 53 -5.28 -3.85 -7.64
N GLU A 54 -5.09 -3.71 -8.96
CA GLU A 54 -3.80 -3.94 -9.63
C GLU A 54 -2.71 -2.98 -9.11
N GLU A 55 -3.04 -1.70 -8.91
CA GLU A 55 -2.09 -0.73 -8.33
C GLU A 55 -1.77 -1.03 -6.85
N ILE A 56 -2.74 -1.55 -6.10
CA ILE A 56 -2.52 -1.98 -4.71
C ILE A 56 -1.61 -3.22 -4.69
N GLU A 57 -1.77 -4.13 -5.65
CA GLU A 57 -0.89 -5.30 -5.83
C GLU A 57 0.53 -4.88 -6.24
N GLU A 58 0.69 -3.94 -7.17
CA GLU A 58 2.00 -3.37 -7.51
C GLU A 58 2.67 -2.69 -6.31
N LEU A 59 1.90 -2.00 -5.47
CA LEU A 59 2.40 -1.40 -4.24
C LEU A 59 2.85 -2.45 -3.23
N LEU A 60 2.10 -3.56 -3.09
CA LEU A 60 2.48 -4.68 -2.23
C LEU A 60 3.84 -5.26 -2.65
N GLU A 61 4.05 -5.48 -3.93
CA GLU A 61 5.33 -5.96 -4.45
C GLU A 61 6.47 -4.96 -4.17
N ALA A 62 6.20 -3.65 -4.30
CA ALA A 62 7.20 -2.64 -3.97
C ALA A 62 7.53 -2.59 -2.47
N VAL A 63 6.57 -2.83 -1.58
CA VAL A 63 6.80 -2.95 -0.13
C VAL A 63 7.73 -4.13 0.18
N ARG A 64 7.49 -5.30 -0.43
CA ARG A 64 8.32 -6.50 -0.24
C ARG A 64 9.76 -6.33 -0.70
N ILE A 65 9.99 -5.50 -1.72
CA ILE A 65 11.34 -5.17 -2.20
C ILE A 65 12.04 -4.17 -1.27
N ALA A 66 11.28 -3.36 -0.53
CA ALA A 66 11.80 -2.30 0.34
C ALA A 66 12.01 -2.75 1.80
N GLU A 67 11.67 -3.99 2.16
CA GLU A 67 11.99 -4.63 3.46
C GLU A 67 13.44 -5.14 3.52
#